data_AF-H2XNQ7-F1
#
_entry.id   AF-H2XNQ7-F1
#
_cell.length_a   1.000
_cell.length_b   1.000
_cell.length_c   1.000
_cell.angle_alpha   90.00
_cell.angle_beta   90.00
_cell.angle_gamma   90.00
#
_symmetry.space_group_name_H-M   'P 1'
#
loop_
_entity.id
_entity.type
_entity.pdbx_description
1 polymer ?
#
loop_
_entity_poly.entity_id
_entity_poly.type
_entity_poly.pdbx_seq_one_letter_code
_entity_poly.pdbx_strand_id
1 'polypeptide(L)'
;MLLCKSKNVAHIFNVLLSIISKLGKVLLIIAIFIITFASIGLHVFMDDYHSLPQTCSNETYSWNCTNIYTGAFDQVANAALHMFVLMSTENYPEFIIPAFVKNWANFFYFGLFLYAGVFFLTAILLAIIVESYWDYSKRHVKQERRQQREELAKAWNLMDPLGNGQLSVNDPKLT
;
A
#
# COMPACT_ATOMS: atom_id res chain seq x y z
N MET A 1 -19.52 6.63 -14.58
CA MET A 1 -19.76 5.74 -15.75
C MET A 1 -19.18 6.33 -17.04
N LEU A 2 -17.89 6.68 -17.04
CA LEU A 2 -17.16 7.20 -18.23
C LEU A 2 -15.88 6.39 -18.51
N LEU A 3 -15.33 5.72 -17.49
CA LEU A 3 -14.10 4.91 -17.59
C LEU A 3 -14.27 3.62 -18.42
N CYS A 4 -15.46 3.01 -18.48
CA CYS A 4 -15.70 1.76 -19.24
C CYS A 4 -15.78 1.93 -20.76
N LYS A 5 -15.85 3.16 -21.29
CA LYS A 5 -16.05 3.38 -22.74
C LYS A 5 -14.75 3.16 -23.55
N SER A 6 -13.60 3.23 -22.91
CA SER A 6 -12.29 3.03 -23.55
C SER A 6 -11.76 1.63 -23.28
N LYS A 7 -11.55 0.83 -24.33
CA LYS A 7 -10.92 -0.51 -24.25
C LYS A 7 -9.55 -0.46 -23.56
N ASN A 8 -8.81 0.64 -23.74
CA ASN A 8 -7.51 0.84 -23.10
C ASN A 8 -7.64 1.06 -21.59
N VAL A 9 -8.67 1.80 -21.15
CA VAL A 9 -8.92 2.05 -19.72
C VAL A 9 -9.41 0.79 -19.02
N ALA A 10 -10.30 0.02 -19.66
CA ALA A 10 -10.75 -1.27 -19.12
C ALA A 10 -9.59 -2.26 -18.96
N HIS A 11 -8.65 -2.28 -19.93
CA HIS A 11 -7.43 -3.07 -19.83
C HIS A 11 -6.54 -2.62 -18.66
N ILE A 12 -6.26 -1.31 -18.54
CA ILE A 12 -5.45 -0.76 -17.44
C ILE A 12 -6.09 -1.08 -16.08
N PHE A 13 -7.40 -0.95 -15.96
CA PHE A 13 -8.12 -1.25 -14.72
C PHE A 13 -7.99 -2.73 -14.33
N ASN A 14 -8.18 -3.66 -15.28
CA ASN A 14 -8.01 -5.10 -15.02
C ASN A 14 -6.58 -5.45 -14.60
N VAL A 15 -5.57 -4.77 -15.18
CA VAL A 15 -4.17 -4.93 -14.79
C VAL A 15 -3.93 -4.40 -13.36
N LEU A 16 -4.45 -3.22 -13.02
CA LEU A 16 -4.33 -2.63 -11.68
C LEU A 16 -5.01 -3.50 -10.61
N LEU A 17 -6.21 -4.02 -10.89
CA LEU A 17 -6.95 -4.88 -9.97
C LEU A 17 -6.19 -6.19 -9.70
N SER A 18 -5.52 -6.75 -10.73
CA SER A 18 -4.68 -7.95 -10.58
C SER A 18 -3.48 -7.72 -9.66
N ILE A 19 -2.89 -6.52 -9.68
CA ILE A 19 -1.77 -6.13 -8.80
C ILE A 19 -2.25 -5.95 -7.35
N ILE A 20 -3.42 -5.32 -7.17
CA ILE A 20 -4.04 -5.13 -5.85
C ILE A 20 -4.26 -6.46 -5.14
N SER A 21 -4.69 -7.52 -5.82
CA SER A 21 -4.88 -8.84 -5.20
C SER A 21 -3.57 -9.49 -4.71
N LYS A 22 -2.43 -9.17 -5.34
CA LYS A 22 -1.10 -9.61 -4.85
C LYS A 22 -0.67 -8.80 -3.63
N LEU A 23 -0.84 -7.48 -3.68
CA LEU A 23 -0.49 -6.56 -2.58
C LEU A 23 -1.41 -6.72 -1.37
N GLY A 24 -2.67 -7.09 -1.59
CA GLY A 24 -3.71 -7.20 -0.58
C GLY A 24 -3.39 -8.19 0.53
N LYS A 25 -2.64 -9.26 0.24
CA LYS A 25 -2.19 -10.21 1.29
C LYS A 25 -1.29 -9.54 2.32
N VAL A 26 -0.41 -8.64 1.90
CA VAL A 26 0.50 -7.90 2.79
C VAL A 26 -0.27 -6.85 3.58
N LEU A 27 -1.16 -6.13 2.91
CA LEU A 27 -2.05 -5.17 3.58
C LEU A 27 -2.92 -5.83 4.64
N LEU A 28 -3.34 -7.08 4.43
CA LEU A 28 -4.08 -7.88 5.42
C LEU A 28 -3.21 -8.17 6.66
N ILE A 29 -1.93 -8.53 6.49
CA ILE A 29 -1.01 -8.73 7.62
C ILE A 29 -0.87 -7.43 8.44
N ILE A 30 -0.71 -6.29 7.75
CA ILE A 30 -0.62 -4.97 8.40
C ILE A 30 -1.93 -4.64 9.13
N ALA A 31 -3.09 -4.89 8.51
CA ALA A 31 -4.39 -4.66 9.14
C ALA A 31 -4.58 -5.52 10.40
N ILE A 32 -4.19 -6.80 10.38
CA ILE A 32 -4.24 -7.66 11.56
C ILE A 32 -3.34 -7.10 12.66
N PHE A 33 -2.10 -6.71 12.33
CA PHE A 33 -1.18 -6.10 13.30
C PHE A 33 -1.76 -4.83 13.94
N ILE A 34 -2.39 -3.96 13.15
CA ILE A 34 -3.02 -2.74 13.67
C ILE A 34 -4.20 -3.09 14.56
N ILE A 35 -5.07 -4.02 14.16
CA ILE A 35 -6.27 -4.39 14.92
C ILE A 35 -5.89 -5.04 16.26
N THR A 36 -4.87 -5.90 16.30
CA THR A 36 -4.43 -6.53 17.55
C THR A 36 -3.89 -5.49 18.53
N PHE A 37 -3.02 -4.59 18.08
CA PHE A 37 -2.53 -3.50 18.92
C PHE A 37 -3.67 -2.57 19.33
N ALA A 38 -4.57 -2.17 18.42
CA ALA A 38 -5.73 -1.35 18.75
C ALA A 38 -6.64 -1.98 19.81
N SER A 39 -6.85 -3.29 19.75
CA SER A 39 -7.66 -4.02 20.73
C SER A 39 -7.00 -4.04 22.10
N ILE A 40 -5.68 -4.28 22.15
CA ILE A 40 -4.91 -4.22 23.40
C ILE A 40 -4.87 -2.79 23.95
N GLY A 41 -4.63 -1.80 23.08
CA GLY A 41 -4.55 -0.40 23.44
C GLY A 41 -5.88 0.14 23.96
N LEU A 42 -7.01 -0.31 23.41
CA LEU A 42 -8.33 0.01 23.95
C LEU A 42 -8.43 -0.40 25.42
N HIS A 43 -8.07 -1.63 25.76
CA HIS A 43 -8.15 -2.10 27.14
C HIS A 43 -7.17 -1.40 28.10
N VAL A 44 -6.04 -0.90 27.60
CA VAL A 44 -5.00 -0.26 28.43
C VAL A 44 -5.21 1.25 28.57
N PHE A 45 -5.69 1.92 27.52
CA PHE A 45 -5.68 3.39 27.41
C PHE A 45 -7.07 4.02 27.32
N MET A 46 -8.16 3.26 27.42
CA MET A 46 -9.52 3.82 27.36
C MET A 46 -9.68 5.00 28.32
N ASP A 47 -9.33 4.82 29.60
CA ASP A 47 -9.48 5.87 30.61
C ASP A 47 -8.59 7.09 30.37
N ASP A 48 -7.37 6.88 29.85
CA ASP A 48 -6.39 7.95 29.60
C ASP A 48 -6.83 8.87 28.44
N TYR A 49 -7.60 8.34 27.48
CA TYR A 49 -8.03 9.08 26.29
C TYR A 49 -9.52 9.43 26.32
N HIS A 50 -10.30 8.93 27.28
CA HIS A 50 -11.74 9.19 27.37
C HIS A 50 -12.06 10.68 27.51
N SER A 51 -11.24 11.42 28.25
CA SER A 51 -11.40 12.86 28.43
C SER A 51 -10.04 13.56 28.55
N LEU A 52 -9.56 14.07 27.41
CA LEU A 52 -8.30 14.81 27.38
C LEU A 52 -8.51 16.29 27.72
N PRO A 53 -7.55 16.92 28.45
CA PRO A 53 -7.61 18.35 28.73
C PRO A 53 -7.60 19.16 27.43
N GLN A 54 -8.47 20.17 27.37
CA GLN A 54 -8.51 21.14 26.28
C GLN A 54 -7.46 22.23 26.53
N THR A 55 -6.44 22.34 25.66
CA THR A 55 -5.48 23.45 25.66
C THR A 55 -5.97 24.55 24.72
N CYS A 56 -6.79 25.47 25.21
CA CYS A 56 -7.15 26.68 24.48
C CYS A 56 -7.04 27.91 25.39
N SER A 57 -6.09 28.78 25.07
CA SER A 57 -5.97 30.13 25.62
C SER A 57 -6.26 31.13 24.50
N ASN A 58 -7.39 31.87 24.59
CA ASN A 58 -7.55 33.29 24.23
C ASN A 58 -9.03 33.71 24.35
N GLU A 59 -9.29 34.70 25.20
CA GLU A 59 -10.60 35.07 25.76
C GLU A 59 -11.61 35.76 24.80
N THR A 60 -11.40 35.75 23.49
CA THR A 60 -12.22 36.61 22.59
C THR A 60 -13.17 35.86 21.66
N TYR A 61 -12.97 34.56 21.45
CA TYR A 61 -13.89 33.74 20.66
C TYR A 61 -13.96 32.32 21.23
N SER A 62 -15.13 31.95 21.76
CA SER A 62 -15.40 30.59 22.25
C SER A 62 -15.73 29.68 21.07
N TRP A 63 -14.75 28.89 20.66
CA TRP A 63 -14.95 27.76 19.76
C TRP A 63 -14.81 26.47 20.58
N ASN A 64 -15.67 25.49 20.32
CA ASN A 64 -15.64 24.20 21.01
C ASN A 64 -14.44 23.38 20.49
N CYS A 65 -13.26 23.59 21.06
CA CYS A 65 -12.03 22.92 20.64
C CYS A 65 -11.82 21.64 21.46
N THR A 66 -12.40 20.53 21.02
CA THR A 66 -12.08 19.22 21.61
C THR A 66 -10.72 18.74 21.13
N ASN A 67 -9.92 18.14 22.02
CA ASN A 67 -8.69 17.47 21.61
C ASN A 67 -9.03 16.35 20.60
N ILE A 68 -8.30 16.30 19.48
CA ILE A 68 -8.57 15.37 18.37
C ILE A 68 -8.40 13.90 18.80
N TYR A 69 -7.65 13.65 19.87
CA TYR A 69 -7.42 12.31 20.42
C TYR A 69 -8.41 11.93 21.52
N THR A 70 -9.37 12.78 21.88
CA THR A 70 -10.42 12.44 22.85
C THR A 70 -11.26 11.28 22.30
N GLY A 71 -11.39 10.21 23.09
CA GLY A 71 -12.09 8.99 22.69
C GLY A 71 -11.33 8.14 21.65
N ALA A 72 -10.04 8.37 21.44
CA ALA A 72 -9.24 7.61 20.48
C ALA A 72 -9.24 6.09 20.78
N PHE A 73 -9.34 5.72 22.05
CA PHE A 73 -9.38 4.33 22.51
C PHE A 73 -10.77 3.86 22.99
N ASP A 74 -11.84 4.62 22.75
CA ASP A 74 -13.20 4.20 23.17
C ASP A 74 -13.74 3.03 22.32
N GLN A 75 -13.31 2.94 21.07
CA GLN A 75 -13.72 1.90 20.13
C GLN A 75 -12.52 1.36 19.35
N VAL A 76 -12.52 0.05 19.08
CA VAL A 76 -11.43 -0.60 18.33
C VAL A 76 -11.23 0.04 16.95
N ALA A 77 -12.31 0.46 16.28
CA ALA A 77 -12.22 1.11 14.98
C ALA A 77 -11.50 2.48 15.05
N ASN A 78 -11.83 3.30 16.03
CA ASN A 78 -11.16 4.59 16.25
C ASN A 78 -9.70 4.38 16.63
N ALA A 79 -9.42 3.45 17.55
CA ALA A 79 -8.07 3.09 17.96
C ALA A 79 -7.24 2.60 16.76
N ALA A 80 -7.83 1.75 15.92
CA ALA A 80 -7.18 1.25 14.72
C ALA A 80 -6.87 2.37 13.70
N LEU A 81 -7.75 3.36 13.54
CA LEU A 81 -7.49 4.52 12.70
C LEU A 81 -6.33 5.37 13.24
N HIS A 82 -6.32 5.70 14.53
CA HIS A 82 -5.22 6.46 15.12
C HIS A 82 -3.89 5.68 15.10
N MET A 83 -3.93 4.35 15.30
CA MET A 83 -2.76 3.47 15.17
C MET A 83 -2.27 3.37 13.72
N PHE A 84 -3.18 3.36 12.74
CA PHE A 84 -2.81 3.39 11.32
C PHE A 84 -2.07 4.69 10.96
N VAL A 85 -2.56 5.84 11.45
CA VAL A 85 -1.87 7.13 11.31
C VAL A 85 -0.55 7.16 12.09
N LEU A 86 -0.49 6.46 13.23
CA LEU A 86 0.77 6.32 13.98
C LEU A 86 1.79 5.46 13.23
N MET A 87 1.35 4.48 12.44
CA MET A 87 2.24 3.68 11.58
C MET A 87 2.93 4.52 10.50
N SER A 88 2.29 5.59 9.99
CA SER A 88 2.93 6.59 9.12
C SER A 88 3.68 7.67 9.89
N THR A 89 3.71 7.61 11.22
CA THR A 89 4.32 8.58 12.15
C THR A 89 3.73 9.99 12.08
N GLU A 90 2.58 10.16 11.45
CA GLU A 90 2.00 11.48 11.18
C GLU A 90 1.43 12.15 12.44
N ASN A 91 0.88 11.36 13.36
CA ASN A 91 0.35 11.85 14.65
C ASN A 91 1.34 11.71 15.82
N TYR A 92 2.61 11.35 15.54
CA TYR A 92 3.66 11.30 16.54
C TYR A 92 4.32 12.69 16.69
N PRO A 93 4.64 13.16 17.91
CA PRO A 93 4.48 12.51 19.21
C PRO A 93 3.13 12.80 19.90
N GLU A 94 2.30 13.67 19.34
CA GLU A 94 1.10 14.19 20.00
C GLU A 94 0.15 13.10 20.48
N PHE A 95 -0.02 12.03 19.70
CA PHE A 95 -0.88 10.91 20.05
C PHE A 95 -0.40 10.12 21.27
N ILE A 96 0.91 10.02 21.51
CA ILE A 96 1.47 9.16 22.59
C ILE A 96 1.63 9.90 23.92
N ILE A 97 1.67 11.24 23.88
CA ILE A 97 1.94 12.09 25.04
C ILE A 97 0.94 11.87 26.18
N PRO A 98 -0.39 11.78 25.93
CA PRO A 98 -1.35 11.58 27.02
C PRO A 98 -1.09 10.32 27.85
N ALA A 99 -0.85 9.18 27.20
CA ALA A 99 -0.48 7.94 27.87
C ALA A 99 0.88 8.04 28.58
N PHE A 100 1.86 8.71 27.98
CA PHE A 100 3.21 8.84 28.52
C PHE A 100 3.24 9.67 29.81
N VAL A 101 2.51 10.79 29.84
CA VAL A 101 2.43 11.67 31.02
C VAL A 101 1.74 10.96 32.19
N LYS A 102 0.79 10.06 31.91
CA LYS A 102 0.12 9.24 32.93
C LYS A 102 1.05 8.18 33.50
N ASN A 103 1.77 7.46 32.65
CA ASN A 103 2.78 6.50 33.05
C ASN A 103 3.87 6.39 31.99
N TRP A 104 5.12 6.68 32.38
CA TRP A 104 6.27 6.60 31.48
C TRP A 104 6.46 5.20 30.88
N ALA A 105 6.04 4.14 31.59
CA ALA A 105 6.13 2.76 31.12
C ALA A 105 5.27 2.51 29.86
N ASN A 106 4.23 3.31 29.63
CA ASN A 106 3.40 3.24 28.43
C ASN A 106 4.20 3.53 27.15
N PHE A 107 5.36 4.18 27.27
CA PHE A 107 6.32 4.34 26.18
C PHE A 107 6.72 3.01 25.55
N PHE A 108 6.86 1.92 26.32
CA PHE A 108 7.27 0.63 25.78
C PHE A 108 6.21 0.02 24.85
N TYR A 109 4.92 0.24 25.13
CA TYR A 109 3.86 -0.22 24.26
C TYR A 109 3.92 0.47 22.88
N PHE A 110 3.96 1.81 22.85
CA PHE A 110 4.05 2.57 21.60
C PHE A 110 5.41 2.40 20.93
N GLY A 111 6.49 2.28 21.70
CA GLY A 111 7.83 1.99 21.21
C GLY A 111 7.91 0.63 20.51
N LEU A 112 7.28 -0.40 21.08
CA LEU A 112 7.19 -1.72 20.44
C LEU A 112 6.35 -1.66 19.16
N PHE A 113 5.21 -0.95 19.19
CA PHE A 113 4.39 -0.75 18.00
C PHE A 113 5.16 -0.02 16.88
N LEU A 114 5.86 1.07 17.20
CA LEU A 114 6.66 1.81 16.23
C LEU A 114 7.84 0.97 15.73
N TYR A 115 8.53 0.25 16.62
CA TYR A 115 9.63 -0.62 16.23
C TYR A 115 9.17 -1.71 15.25
N ALA A 116 8.15 -2.48 15.61
CA ALA A 116 7.63 -3.56 14.78
C ALA A 116 6.90 -3.04 13.53
N GLY A 117 6.05 -2.03 13.67
CA GLY A 117 5.26 -1.46 12.58
C GLY A 117 6.10 -0.67 11.59
N VAL A 118 6.84 0.33 12.06
CA VAL A 118 7.60 1.21 11.18
C VAL A 118 8.85 0.52 10.66
N PHE A 119 9.67 -0.13 11.48
CA PHE A 119 10.95 -0.67 10.99
C PHE A 119 10.82 -2.05 10.36
N PHE A 120 10.01 -2.96 10.91
CA PHE A 120 9.86 -4.30 10.34
C PHE A 120 8.79 -4.36 9.26
N LEU A 121 7.55 -3.96 9.57
CA LEU A 121 6.44 -4.13 8.61
C LEU A 121 6.59 -3.23 7.38
N THR A 122 7.03 -1.97 7.51
CA THR A 122 7.25 -1.14 6.30
C THR A 122 8.42 -1.64 5.45
N ALA A 123 9.49 -2.17 6.08
CA ALA A 123 10.61 -2.76 5.34
C ALA A 123 10.18 -4.02 4.57
N ILE A 124 9.37 -4.88 5.20
CA ILE A 124 8.79 -6.06 4.54
C ILE A 124 7.85 -5.62 3.41
N LEU A 125 6.99 -4.61 3.64
CA LEU A 125 6.10 -4.06 2.62
C LEU A 125 6.91 -3.56 1.42
N LEU A 126 7.97 -2.79 1.67
CA LEU A 126 8.87 -2.30 0.62
C LEU A 126 9.50 -3.47 -0.15
N ALA A 127 10.00 -4.48 0.55
CA ALA A 127 10.61 -5.66 -0.07
C ALA A 127 9.63 -6.40 -1.00
N ILE A 128 8.37 -6.54 -0.60
CA ILE A 128 7.34 -7.21 -1.42
C ILE A 128 6.91 -6.34 -2.61
N ILE A 129 6.81 -5.03 -2.43
CA ILE A 129 6.55 -4.08 -3.52
C ILE A 129 7.66 -4.16 -4.57
N VAL A 130 8.91 -4.15 -4.10
CA VAL A 130 10.12 -4.38 -4.89
C VAL A 130 10.00 -5.68 -5.66
N GLU A 131 9.86 -6.83 -4.99
CA GLU A 131 9.77 -8.13 -5.66
C GLU A 131 8.66 -8.17 -6.71
N SER A 132 7.50 -7.59 -6.40
CA SER A 132 6.37 -7.46 -7.33
C SER A 132 6.71 -6.61 -8.56
N TYR A 133 7.43 -5.50 -8.38
CA TYR A 133 7.90 -4.66 -9.47
C TYR A 133 8.89 -5.39 -10.37
N TRP A 134 9.85 -6.13 -9.79
CA TRP A 134 10.79 -6.94 -10.57
C TRP A 134 10.10 -8.09 -11.34
N ASP A 135 9.14 -8.79 -10.73
CA ASP A 135 8.33 -9.81 -11.41
C ASP A 135 7.54 -9.20 -12.58
N TYR A 136 6.90 -8.05 -12.36
CA TYR A 136 6.19 -7.31 -13.40
C TYR A 136 7.12 -6.89 -14.55
N SER A 137 8.28 -6.30 -14.24
CA SER A 137 9.27 -5.86 -15.22
C SER A 137 9.79 -7.02 -16.09
N LYS A 138 10.13 -8.16 -15.46
CA LYS A 138 10.56 -9.37 -16.19
C LYS A 138 9.47 -9.89 -17.12
N ARG A 139 8.21 -9.90 -16.68
CA ARG A 139 7.07 -10.33 -17.50
C ARG A 139 6.86 -9.39 -18.68
N HIS A 140 6.94 -8.08 -18.46
CA HIS A 140 6.78 -7.07 -19.51
C HIS A 140 7.83 -7.26 -20.61
N VAL A 141 9.11 -7.35 -20.26
CA VAL A 141 10.19 -7.59 -21.24
C VAL A 141 10.02 -8.92 -21.98
N LYS A 142 9.57 -9.97 -21.30
CA LYS A 142 9.31 -11.28 -21.92
C LYS A 142 8.14 -11.20 -22.92
N GLN A 143 7.10 -10.43 -22.59
CA GLN A 143 5.94 -10.25 -23.44
C GLN A 143 6.28 -9.45 -24.71
N GLU A 144 7.03 -8.35 -24.57
CA GLU A 144 7.56 -7.56 -25.69
C GLU A 144 8.39 -8.43 -26.66
N ARG A 145 9.36 -9.19 -26.14
CA ARG A 145 10.17 -10.09 -26.98
C ARG A 145 9.35 -11.18 -27.66
N ARG A 146 8.29 -11.65 -27.01
CA ARG A 146 7.40 -12.65 -27.61
C ARG A 146 6.60 -12.06 -28.77
N GLN A 147 6.08 -10.85 -28.63
CA GLN A 147 5.38 -10.15 -29.70
C GLN A 147 6.30 -9.90 -30.89
N GLN A 148 7.51 -9.38 -30.65
CA GLN A 148 8.52 -9.20 -31.69
C GLN A 148 8.83 -10.50 -32.44
N ARG A 149 8.98 -11.62 -31.71
CA ARG A 149 9.20 -12.94 -32.33
C ARG A 149 7.99 -13.43 -33.13
N GLU A 150 6.77 -13.21 -32.65
CA GLU A 150 5.54 -13.58 -33.36
C GLU A 150 5.38 -12.75 -34.66
N GLU A 151 5.72 -11.46 -34.64
CA GLU A 151 5.71 -10.61 -35.84
C GLU A 151 6.78 -11.01 -36.84
N LEU A 152 8.01 -11.25 -36.38
CA LEU A 152 9.10 -11.76 -37.23
C LEU A 152 8.75 -13.13 -37.83
N ALA A 153 8.13 -14.02 -37.08
CA ALA A 153 7.69 -15.32 -37.58
C ALA A 153 6.61 -15.19 -38.66
N LYS A 154 5.67 -14.25 -38.50
CA LYS A 154 4.67 -13.95 -39.54
C LYS A 154 5.33 -13.40 -40.80
N ALA A 155 6.26 -12.45 -40.65
CA ALA A 155 7.00 -11.89 -41.79
C ALA A 155 7.82 -12.97 -42.51
N TRP A 156 8.47 -13.86 -41.76
CA TRP A 156 9.21 -15.01 -42.30
C TRP A 156 8.30 -15.92 -43.12
N ASN A 157 7.13 -16.31 -42.58
CA ASN A 157 6.18 -17.17 -43.28
C ASN A 157 5.64 -16.54 -44.58
N LEU A 158 5.58 -15.21 -44.69
CA LEU A 158 5.21 -14.52 -45.93
C LEU A 158 6.33 -14.56 -46.97
N MET A 159 7.60 -14.60 -46.53
CA MET A 159 8.76 -14.69 -47.40
C MET A 159 9.06 -16.14 -47.83
N ASP A 160 8.80 -17.13 -46.99
CA ASP A 160 8.96 -18.57 -47.28
C ASP A 160 7.62 -19.32 -47.32
N PRO A 161 6.79 -19.11 -48.37
CA PRO A 161 5.47 -19.75 -48.47
C PRO A 161 5.55 -21.25 -48.73
N LEU A 162 6.69 -21.76 -49.20
CA LEU A 162 6.92 -23.20 -49.45
C LEU A 162 7.38 -23.94 -48.19
N GLY A 163 7.78 -23.22 -47.13
CA GLY A 163 8.21 -23.80 -45.86
C GLY A 163 9.56 -24.50 -45.94
N ASN A 164 10.44 -24.07 -46.85
CA ASN A 164 11.74 -24.70 -47.06
C ASN A 164 12.76 -24.32 -45.97
N GLY A 165 12.43 -23.37 -45.09
CA GLY A 165 13.28 -22.89 -44.00
C GLY A 165 14.47 -22.04 -44.47
N GLN A 166 14.48 -21.63 -45.75
CA GLN A 166 15.57 -20.91 -46.39
C GLN A 166 15.02 -19.87 -47.37
N LEU A 167 15.71 -18.74 -47.51
CA LEU A 167 15.38 -17.68 -48.47
C LEU A 167 16.42 -17.64 -49.58
N SER A 168 15.97 -17.54 -50.83
CA SER A 168 16.86 -17.40 -52.00
C SER A 168 17.45 -15.99 -52.02
N VAL A 169 18.76 -15.87 -52.22
CA VAL A 169 19.45 -14.56 -52.37
C VAL A 169 18.94 -13.79 -53.59
N ASN A 170 18.39 -14.48 -54.59
CA ASN A 170 17.88 -13.90 -55.83
C ASN A 170 16.35 -13.74 -55.83
N ASP A 171 15.70 -13.77 -54.67
CA ASP A 171 14.24 -13.60 -54.60
C ASP A 171 13.84 -12.16 -54.98
N PRO A 172 13.00 -11.94 -56.00
CA PRO A 172 12.56 -10.61 -56.41
C PRO A 172 11.77 -9.85 -55.33
N LYS A 173 11.37 -10.51 -54.24
CA LYS A 173 10.77 -9.84 -53.06
C LYS A 173 11.79 -9.16 -52.15
N LEU A 174 13.09 -9.45 -52.31
CA LEU A 174 14.19 -8.95 -51.47
C LEU A 174 15.02 -7.83 -52.14
N THR A 175 14.84 -7.61 -53.45
CA THR A 175 15.39 -6.48 -54.25
C THR A 175 14.33 -5.44 -54.52
#